data_AF-A0A9E4E9K5-F1
#
_entry.id   AF-A0A9E4E9K5-F1
#
_cell.length_a   1.000
_cell.length_b   1.000
_cell.length_c   1.000
_cell.angle_alpha   90.00
_cell.angle_beta   90.00
_cell.angle_gamma   90.00
#
_symmetry.space_group_name_H-M   'P 1'
#
loop_
_entity.id
_entity.type
_entity.pdbx_description
1 polymer ?
#
loop_
_entity_poly.entity_id
_entity_poly.type
_entity_poly.pdbx_seq_one_letter_code
_entity_poly.pdbx_strand_id
1 'polypeptide(L)'
;CPIQRFGMKAVMEHYATTGQVLGKGTHHLEGYEMHGLGYFGPSELPRFGSDFFHIPEGYGDSYLLQELKGKIEAGDVPEGPEGDRVWQDFRERIREYVRGPEDAMYAEYEADMDEF
;
A
#
# COMPACT_ATOMS: atom_id res chain seq x y z
N CYS A 1 -9.12 16.60 13.68
CA CYS A 1 -9.12 17.15 15.07
C CYS A 1 -10.09 18.35 15.16
N PRO A 2 -10.96 18.43 16.19
CA PRO A 2 -11.93 19.53 16.34
C PRO A 2 -11.28 20.91 16.47
N ILE A 3 -10.19 21.03 17.24
CA ILE A 3 -9.49 22.31 17.45
C ILE A 3 -8.88 22.83 16.14
N GLN A 4 -8.31 21.95 15.32
CA GLN A 4 -7.76 22.34 14.01
C GLN A 4 -8.84 22.83 13.04
N ARG A 5 -10.07 22.32 13.17
CA ARG A 5 -11.16 22.62 12.23
C ARG A 5 -12.05 23.79 12.67
N PHE A 6 -12.31 23.90 13.97
CA PHE A 6 -13.24 24.88 14.54
C PHE A 6 -12.57 25.91 15.47
N GLY A 7 -11.30 25.72 15.80
CA GLY A 7 -10.56 26.58 16.73
C GLY A 7 -10.83 26.26 18.20
N MET A 8 -9.86 26.59 19.06
CA MET A 8 -9.91 26.25 20.49
C MET A 8 -11.10 26.88 21.22
N LYS A 9 -11.37 28.17 20.98
CA LYS A 9 -12.43 28.92 21.68
C LYS A 9 -13.81 28.29 21.47
N ALA A 10 -14.21 28.09 20.21
CA ALA A 10 -15.52 27.55 19.87
C ALA A 10 -15.72 26.13 20.41
N VAL A 11 -14.68 25.28 20.34
CA VAL A 11 -14.72 23.92 20.88
C VAL A 11 -14.93 23.93 22.40
N MET A 12 -14.22 24.78 23.13
CA MET A 12 -14.32 24.86 24.59
C MET A 12 -15.65 25.46 25.05
N GLU A 13 -16.16 26.51 24.39
CA GLU A 13 -17.46 27.09 24.70
C GLU A 13 -18.60 26.09 24.49
N HIS A 14 -18.55 25.33 23.38
CA HIS A 14 -19.52 24.28 23.10
C HIS A 14 -19.45 23.15 24.14
N TYR A 15 -18.23 22.72 24.49
CA TYR A 15 -18.03 21.67 25.49
C TYR A 15 -18.51 22.10 26.88
N ALA A 16 -18.22 23.33 27.32
CA ALA A 16 -18.69 23.85 28.60
C ALA A 16 -20.22 23.93 28.67
N THR A 17 -20.88 24.18 27.54
CA THR A 17 -22.35 24.31 27.46
C THR A 17 -23.05 22.95 27.37
N THR A 18 -22.50 22.02 26.60
CA THR A 18 -23.21 20.78 26.19
C THR A 18 -22.60 19.51 26.78
N GLY A 19 -21.36 19.57 27.29
CA GLY A 19 -20.57 18.40 27.67
C GLY A 19 -20.12 17.53 26.48
N GLN A 20 -20.35 17.96 25.25
CA GLN A 20 -20.01 17.20 24.04
C GLN A 20 -18.89 17.88 23.24
N VAL A 21 -18.16 17.06 22.48
CA VAL A 21 -17.13 17.57 21.56
C VAL A 21 -17.81 18.20 20.35
N LEU A 22 -17.43 19.44 20.03
CA LEU A 22 -17.97 20.16 18.88
C LEU A 22 -17.69 19.41 17.57
N GLY A 23 -18.76 19.14 16.82
CA GLY A 23 -18.70 18.44 15.53
C GLY A 23 -18.72 16.92 15.62
N LYS A 24 -18.79 16.34 16.83
CA LYS A 24 -18.95 14.88 17.01
C LYS A 24 -20.20 14.38 16.28
N GLY A 25 -20.08 13.26 15.59
CA GLY A 25 -21.18 12.66 14.81
C GLY A 25 -21.56 13.47 13.57
N THR A 26 -20.68 14.37 13.09
CA THR A 26 -20.92 15.13 11.85
C THR A 26 -19.90 14.78 10.77
N HIS A 27 -20.35 14.85 9.53
CA HIS A 27 -19.53 14.76 8.32
C HIS A 27 -18.34 15.72 8.32
N HIS A 28 -18.52 16.89 8.92
CA HIS A 28 -17.48 17.90 9.07
C HIS A 28 -16.43 17.58 10.11
N LEU A 29 -16.47 16.46 10.81
CA LEU A 29 -15.37 16.09 11.72
C LEU A 29 -14.91 14.66 11.51
N GLU A 30 -15.87 13.79 11.27
CA GLU A 30 -15.65 12.34 11.24
C GLU A 30 -15.79 11.76 9.83
N GLY A 31 -16.19 12.56 8.84
CA GLY A 31 -16.28 12.10 7.46
C GLY A 31 -14.92 12.01 6.78
N TYR A 32 -14.73 10.99 5.95
CA TYR A 32 -13.50 10.72 5.22
C TYR A 32 -13.79 10.15 3.84
N GLU A 33 -12.83 10.31 2.92
CA GLU A 33 -12.88 9.72 1.59
C GLU A 33 -11.85 8.60 1.50
N MET A 34 -12.25 7.47 0.92
CA MET A 34 -11.39 6.31 0.71
C MET A 34 -11.27 6.04 -0.79
N HIS A 35 -10.03 5.99 -1.27
CA HIS A 35 -9.74 5.83 -2.69
C HIS A 35 -10.41 4.56 -3.25
N GLY A 36 -11.19 4.72 -4.32
CA GLY A 36 -11.92 3.63 -4.97
C GLY A 36 -13.24 3.22 -4.29
N LEU A 37 -13.54 3.72 -3.09
CA LEU A 37 -14.78 3.40 -2.36
C LEU A 37 -15.66 4.62 -2.07
N GLY A 38 -15.14 5.84 -2.24
CA GLY A 38 -15.89 7.08 -2.11
C GLY A 38 -15.90 7.66 -0.70
N TYR A 39 -16.91 8.47 -0.41
CA TYR A 39 -17.04 9.23 0.84
C TYR A 39 -17.87 8.49 1.89
N PHE A 40 -17.41 8.52 3.14
CA PHE A 40 -18.05 7.91 4.30
C PHE A 40 -18.31 8.96 5.37
N GLY A 41 -19.52 8.94 5.92
CA GLY A 41 -19.97 9.77 7.01
C GLY A 41 -19.66 9.20 8.40
N PRO A 42 -20.10 9.91 9.45
CA PRO A 42 -19.95 9.46 10.83
C PRO A 42 -20.65 8.11 11.02
N SER A 43 -19.94 7.14 11.61
CA SER A 43 -20.40 5.75 11.81
C SER A 43 -20.61 4.92 10.54
N GLU A 44 -20.27 5.44 9.36
CA GLU A 44 -20.26 4.66 8.13
C GLU A 44 -18.90 3.98 7.95
N LEU A 45 -18.94 2.67 7.73
CA LEU A 45 -17.76 1.84 7.53
C LEU A 45 -17.75 1.28 6.10
N PRO A 46 -16.59 1.22 5.44
CA PRO A 46 -16.46 0.52 4.17
C PRO A 46 -16.80 -0.96 4.36
N ARG A 47 -17.47 -1.52 3.35
CA ARG A 47 -17.71 -2.96 3.28
C ARG A 47 -16.71 -3.56 2.31
N PHE A 48 -15.98 -4.56 2.77
CA PHE A 48 -15.04 -5.31 1.97
C PHE A 48 -15.60 -6.69 1.68
N GLY A 49 -15.51 -7.14 0.43
CA GLY A 49 -15.75 -8.54 0.08
C GLY A 49 -14.64 -9.44 0.65
N SER A 50 -14.90 -10.74 0.73
CA SER A 50 -13.88 -11.74 1.12
C SER A 50 -12.60 -11.60 0.29
N ASP A 51 -12.76 -11.27 -0.99
CA ASP A 51 -11.68 -11.16 -1.95
C ASP A 51 -10.69 -10.03 -1.66
N PHE A 52 -11.13 -9.00 -0.94
CA PHE A 52 -10.22 -7.94 -0.48
C PHE A 52 -9.18 -8.46 0.52
N PHE A 53 -9.56 -9.45 1.33
CA PHE A 53 -8.68 -10.07 2.31
C PHE A 53 -7.98 -11.32 1.78
N HIS A 54 -8.16 -11.67 0.50
CA HIS A 54 -7.30 -12.62 -0.18
C HIS A 54 -5.94 -11.97 -0.44
N ILE A 55 -5.18 -11.82 0.64
CA ILE A 55 -3.75 -11.52 0.58
C ILE A 55 -3.11 -12.78 -0.02
N PRO A 56 -2.41 -12.69 -1.16
CA PRO A 56 -1.71 -13.84 -1.72
C PRO A 56 -0.80 -14.46 -0.66
N GLU A 57 -0.92 -15.77 -0.44
CA GLU A 57 -0.04 -16.47 0.50
C GLU A 57 1.37 -16.55 -0.08
N GLY A 58 2.37 -16.08 0.69
CA GLY A 58 3.78 -16.15 0.34
C GLY A 58 4.45 -14.77 0.23
N TYR A 59 5.76 -14.81 0.02
CA TYR A 59 6.55 -13.65 -0.41
C TYR A 59 6.33 -13.47 -1.92
N GLY A 60 6.31 -12.27 -2.50
CA GLY A 60 6.03 -12.17 -3.96
C GLY A 60 7.07 -12.82 -4.87
N ASP A 61 8.24 -13.20 -4.34
CA ASP A 61 9.19 -14.10 -5.02
C ASP A 61 8.61 -15.52 -5.21
N SER A 62 7.74 -15.99 -4.31
CA SER A 62 7.10 -17.31 -4.38
C SER A 62 6.12 -17.42 -5.54
N TYR A 63 5.42 -16.33 -5.88
CA TYR A 63 4.60 -16.26 -7.11
C TYR A 63 5.49 -16.34 -8.35
N LEU A 64 6.60 -15.61 -8.38
CA LEU A 64 7.56 -15.65 -9.50
C LEU A 64 8.15 -17.05 -9.68
N LEU A 65 8.46 -17.74 -8.58
CA LEU A 65 8.96 -19.11 -8.58
C LEU A 65 7.91 -20.11 -9.07
N GLN A 66 6.65 -19.95 -8.69
CA GLN A 66 5.56 -20.79 -9.18
C GLN A 66 5.33 -20.61 -10.69
N GLU A 67 5.37 -19.37 -11.19
CA GLU A 67 5.25 -19.08 -12.62
C GLU A 67 6.39 -19.74 -13.42
N LEU A 68 7.64 -19.58 -12.96
CA LEU A 68 8.80 -20.20 -13.60
C LEU A 68 8.69 -21.72 -13.60
N LYS A 69 8.32 -22.31 -12.45
CA LYS A 69 8.11 -23.74 -12.32
C LYS A 69 7.05 -24.24 -13.32
N GLY A 70 5.95 -23.52 -13.48
CA GLY A 70 4.92 -23.83 -14.46
C GLY A 70 5.45 -23.84 -15.90
N LYS A 71 6.29 -22.87 -16.28
CA LYS A 71 6.94 -22.82 -17.61
C LYS A 71 7.87 -24.00 -17.84
N ILE A 72 8.62 -24.41 -16.81
CA ILE A 72 9.51 -25.58 -16.88
C ILE A 72 8.69 -26.86 -17.06
N GLU A 73 7.62 -27.02 -16.28
CA GLU A 73 6.74 -28.20 -16.35
C GLU A 73 5.97 -28.28 -17.69
N ALA A 74 5.64 -27.14 -18.29
CA ALA A 74 5.01 -27.04 -19.60
C ALA A 74 5.98 -27.27 -20.78
N GLY A 75 7.30 -27.25 -20.54
CA GLY A 75 8.31 -27.33 -21.60
C GLY A 75 8.54 -26.00 -22.34
N ASP A 76 8.03 -24.89 -21.81
CA ASP A 76 8.17 -23.54 -22.38
C ASP A 76 9.54 -22.90 -22.05
N VAL A 77 10.47 -23.67 -21.49
CA VAL A 77 11.85 -23.29 -21.26
C VAL A 77 12.76 -24.17 -22.13
N PRO A 78 12.92 -23.84 -23.42
CA PRO A 78 13.76 -24.61 -24.33
C PRO A 78 15.24 -24.47 -23.97
N GLU A 79 16.08 -25.41 -24.39
CA GLU A 79 17.53 -25.27 -24.24
C GLU A 79 18.09 -24.19 -25.19
N GLY A 80 19.15 -23.51 -24.75
CA GLY A 80 19.86 -22.51 -25.55
C GLY A 80 19.33 -21.08 -25.38
N PRO A 81 19.61 -20.17 -26.34
CA PRO A 81 19.45 -18.72 -26.15
C PRO A 81 18.03 -18.27 -25.83
N GLU A 82 17.02 -19.06 -26.19
CA GLU A 82 15.61 -18.78 -25.92
C GLU A 82 15.22 -19.12 -24.48
N GLY A 83 15.70 -20.23 -23.93
CA GLY A 83 15.56 -20.53 -22.50
C GLY A 83 16.37 -19.59 -21.62
N ASP A 84 17.56 -19.21 -22.06
CA ASP A 84 18.41 -18.23 -21.34
C ASP A 84 17.68 -16.90 -21.12
N ARG A 85 16.82 -16.48 -22.07
CA ARG A 85 15.98 -15.28 -21.91
C ARG A 85 14.92 -15.46 -20.83
N VAL A 86 14.27 -16.62 -20.76
CA VAL A 86 13.28 -16.91 -19.70
C VAL A 86 13.93 -16.87 -18.31
N TRP A 87 15.17 -17.37 -18.19
CA TRP A 87 15.95 -17.28 -16.96
C TRP A 87 16.40 -15.85 -16.62
N GLN A 88 16.77 -15.06 -17.62
CA GLN A 88 17.12 -13.64 -17.43
C GLN A 88 15.91 -12.83 -16.95
N ASP A 89 14.76 -12.98 -17.60
CA ASP A 89 13.51 -12.30 -17.22
C ASP A 89 13.08 -12.64 -15.79
N PHE A 90 13.17 -13.92 -15.40
CA PHE A 90 12.90 -14.33 -14.03
C PHE A 90 13.85 -13.67 -13.02
N ARG A 91 15.16 -13.64 -13.33
CA ARG A 91 16.18 -13.05 -12.45
C ARG A 91 15.97 -11.54 -12.26
N GLU A 92 15.60 -10.81 -13.31
CA GLU A 92 15.33 -9.38 -13.23
C GLU A 92 14.12 -9.08 -12.35
N ARG A 93 13.04 -9.83 -12.52
CA ARG A 93 11.81 -9.69 -11.71
C ARG A 93 12.04 -10.02 -10.24
N ILE A 94 12.83 -11.05 -9.93
CA ILE A 94 13.24 -11.35 -8.55
C ILE A 94 14.09 -10.21 -7.98
N ARG A 95 15.04 -9.67 -8.74
CA ARG A 95 15.90 -8.56 -8.28
C ARG A 95 15.09 -7.31 -7.97
N GLU A 96 14.13 -6.96 -8.82
CA GLU A 96 13.22 -5.84 -8.61
C GLU A 96 12.38 -6.04 -7.34
N TYR A 97 11.88 -7.26 -7.12
CA TYR A 97 11.03 -7.56 -5.98
C TYR A 97 11.80 -7.67 -4.64
N VAL A 98 13.03 -8.20 -4.67
CA VAL A 98 13.90 -8.37 -3.50
C VAL A 98 14.58 -7.06 -3.10
N ARG A 99 14.81 -6.13 -4.03
CA ARG A 99 15.12 -4.72 -3.70
C ARG A 99 13.88 -4.08 -3.10
N GLY A 100 13.63 -4.34 -1.83
CA GLY A 100 12.64 -3.61 -1.06
C GLY A 100 12.96 -2.11 -1.00
N PRO A 101 12.03 -1.26 -0.51
CA PRO A 101 12.23 0.18 -0.40
C PRO A 101 13.46 0.58 0.44
N GLU A 102 14.01 -0.32 1.26
CA GLU A 102 15.27 -0.09 2.00
C GLU A 102 16.48 0.04 1.06
N ASP A 103 16.61 -0.79 0.02
CA ASP A 103 17.75 -0.73 -0.91
C ASP A 103 17.68 0.49 -1.85
N ALA A 104 16.48 0.95 -2.17
CA ALA A 104 16.28 2.17 -2.96
C ALA A 104 16.69 3.42 -2.17
N MET A 105 16.41 3.44 -0.87
CA MET A 105 16.84 4.52 0.03
C MET A 105 18.38 4.61 0.07
N TYR A 106 19.10 3.50 0.29
CA TYR A 106 20.58 3.55 0.35
C TYR A 106 21.24 3.86 -1.00
N ALA A 107 20.63 3.48 -2.13
CA ALA A 107 21.15 3.81 -3.45
C ALA A 107 21.06 5.32 -3.77
N GLU A 108 20.02 6.01 -3.30
CA GLU A 108 19.92 7.48 -3.41
C GLU A 108 20.94 8.18 -2.50
N TYR A 109 21.17 7.68 -1.28
CA TYR A 109 22.18 8.24 -0.36
C TYR A 109 23.63 8.05 -0.86
N GLU A 110 23.96 6.95 -1.53
CA GLU A 110 25.30 6.76 -2.10
C GLU A 110 25.56 7.66 -3.32
N ALA A 111 24.54 7.94 -4.13
CA ALA A 111 24.66 8.86 -5.26
C ALA A 111 24.91 10.32 -4.83
N ASP A 112 24.33 10.76 -3.72
CA ASP A 112 24.53 12.11 -3.16
C ASP A 112 25.87 12.27 -2.43
N MET A 113 26.53 11.17 -2.04
CA MET A 113 27.83 11.19 -1.34
C MET A 113 29.03 11.27 -2.30
N ASP A 114 28.83 10.96 -3.58
CA ASP A 114 29.85 11.11 -4.64
C ASP A 114 29.91 12.54 -5.23
N GLU A 115 29.04 13.45 -4.76
CA GLU A 115 28.98 14.85 -5.21
C GLU A 115 29.70 15.85 -4.27
N PHE A 116 30.52 15.37 -3.32
CA PHE A 116 31.36 16.20 -2.43
C PHE A 116 32.87 15.97 -2.61
#